data_AF-A0A1N7DX17-F1
#
_entry.id   AF-A0A1N7DX17-F1
#
_cell.length_a   1.000
_cell.length_b   1.000
_cell.length_c   1.000
_cell.angle_alpha   90.00
_cell.angle_beta   90.00
_cell.angle_gamma   90.00
#
_symmetry.space_group_name_H-M   'P 1'
#
loop_
_entity.id
_entity.type
_entity.pdbx_description
1 polymer ?
#
loop_
_entity_poly.entity_id
_entity_poly.type
_entity_poly.pdbx_seq_one_letter_code
_entity_poly.pdbx_strand_id
1 'polypeptide(L)'
;MALTEKDLIELRDERHADYMHEARTTRAIGHLTLTLKQLAPSVSASFSPNLHRWMREKAHFYKGGGVLQTVYRIKSNTSLAKDFGADTLMIGYPDSPDENGFSGIRLMAALCNGSKAGRFYYIGIATMLEEVEGFWDNYLKVGRCAIDPAHRESFMADRYTMDGDTRMCLWCGAKHERVMTPRTVFDESWNSL
;
A
#
# COMPACT_ATOMS: atom_id res chain seq x y z
N MET A 1 -0.84 29.87 30.88
CA MET A 1 -1.27 28.46 30.87
C MET A 1 -0.37 27.71 29.92
N ALA A 2 0.32 26.67 30.38
CA ALA A 2 1.11 25.81 29.50
C ALA A 2 0.16 24.90 28.72
N LEU A 3 0.36 24.81 27.40
CA LEU A 3 -0.40 23.90 26.53
C LEU A 3 -0.08 22.46 26.91
N THR A 4 -1.11 21.62 27.00
CA THR A 4 -0.94 20.20 27.25
C THR A 4 -0.46 19.49 25.99
N GLU A 5 0.12 18.30 26.14
CA GLU A 5 0.56 17.47 25.00
C GLU A 5 -0.60 17.18 24.03
N LYS A 6 -1.82 17.08 24.54
CA LYS A 6 -3.04 16.92 23.74
C LYS A 6 -3.35 18.19 22.93
N ASP A 7 -3.22 19.36 23.53
CA ASP A 7 -3.41 20.65 22.84
C ASP A 7 -2.35 20.84 21.74
N LEU A 8 -1.13 20.37 21.96
CA LEU A 8 -0.05 20.40 20.96
C LEU A 8 -0.30 19.44 19.78
N ILE A 9 -0.95 18.30 20.02
CA ILE A 9 -1.36 17.36 18.97
C ILE A 9 -2.52 17.95 18.16
N GLU A 10 -3.56 18.49 18.81
CA GLU A 10 -4.68 19.13 18.13
C GLU A 10 -4.23 20.35 17.31
N LEU A 11 -3.37 21.21 17.86
CA LEU A 11 -2.76 22.34 17.13
C LEU A 11 -1.83 21.90 15.99
N ARG A 12 -1.25 20.70 16.07
CA ARG A 12 -0.47 20.13 14.96
C ARG A 12 -1.40 19.63 13.87
N ASP A 13 -2.47 18.93 14.21
CA ASP A 13 -3.45 18.39 13.28
C ASP A 13 -4.25 19.50 12.57
N GLU A 14 -4.62 20.57 13.28
CA GLU A 14 -5.31 21.74 12.71
C GLU A 14 -4.42 22.51 11.74
N ARG A 15 -3.16 22.79 12.12
CA ARG A 15 -2.18 23.42 11.21
C ARG A 15 -1.84 22.53 10.03
N HIS A 16 -1.90 21.21 10.19
CA HIS A 16 -1.71 20.27 9.08
C HIS A 16 -2.87 20.31 8.08
N ALA A 17 -4.11 20.40 8.56
CA ALA A 17 -5.29 20.50 7.72
C ALA A 17 -5.32 21.81 6.92
N ASP A 18 -4.91 22.93 7.54
CA ASP A 18 -4.87 24.25 6.89
C ASP A 18 -3.68 24.38 5.92
N TYR A 19 -2.50 23.83 6.25
CA TYR A 19 -1.32 23.86 5.35
C TYR A 19 -1.54 23.04 4.07
N MET A 20 -2.30 21.94 4.17
CA MET A 20 -2.68 21.12 3.01
C MET A 20 -3.68 21.83 2.09
N HIS A 21 -4.26 22.96 2.49
CA HIS A 21 -5.08 23.82 1.62
C HIS A 21 -4.23 24.76 0.75
N GLU A 22 -3.01 25.11 1.17
CA GLU A 22 -2.15 26.09 0.50
C GLU A 22 -1.09 25.47 -0.44
N ALA A 23 -0.81 24.18 -0.32
CA ALA A 23 0.07 23.49 -1.27
C ALA A 23 -0.65 23.30 -2.63
N ARG A 24 -0.08 23.89 -3.69
CA ARG A 24 -0.54 23.85 -5.10
C ARG A 24 -0.63 22.43 -5.69
N THR A 25 -1.63 21.67 -5.27
CA THR A 25 -2.20 20.54 -6.02
C THR A 25 -3.71 20.73 -6.01
N THR A 26 -4.29 21.11 -7.15
CA THR A 26 -5.76 21.20 -7.31
C THR A 26 -6.46 19.85 -7.15
N ARG A 27 -5.70 18.76 -7.06
CA ARG A 27 -6.15 17.40 -6.84
C ARG A 27 -5.96 17.02 -5.37
N ALA A 28 -7.03 16.54 -4.75
CA ALA A 28 -6.96 15.92 -3.44
C ALA A 28 -6.12 14.63 -3.47
N ILE A 29 -5.30 14.44 -2.43
CA ILE A 29 -4.51 13.23 -2.21
C ILE A 29 -5.41 12.15 -1.61
N GLY A 30 -5.14 10.87 -1.84
CA GLY A 30 -5.97 9.80 -1.27
C GLY A 30 -7.30 9.64 -2.00
N HIS A 31 -8.38 9.48 -1.25
CA HIS A 31 -9.71 9.27 -1.80
C HIS A 31 -10.80 9.92 -0.94
N LEU A 32 -11.41 10.99 -1.46
CA LEU A 32 -12.30 11.91 -0.75
C LEU A 32 -13.56 11.28 -0.14
N THR A 33 -14.05 10.19 -0.73
CA THR A 33 -15.32 9.55 -0.32
C THR A 33 -15.15 8.10 0.17
N LEU A 34 -13.91 7.61 0.23
CA LEU A 34 -13.66 6.22 0.62
C LEU A 34 -13.69 6.11 2.13
N THR A 35 -14.59 5.28 2.63
CA THR A 35 -14.71 4.99 4.06
C THR A 35 -14.06 3.65 4.40
N LEU A 36 -13.60 3.49 5.64
CA LEU A 36 -13.07 2.20 6.12
C LEU A 36 -14.07 1.06 6.00
N LYS A 37 -15.37 1.35 6.13
CA LYS A 37 -16.43 0.33 6.00
C LYS A 37 -16.42 -0.33 4.63
N GLN A 38 -16.13 0.43 3.58
CA GLN A 38 -16.05 -0.09 2.20
C GLN A 38 -14.81 -0.98 1.99
N LEU A 39 -13.77 -0.84 2.82
CA LEU A 39 -12.55 -1.67 2.77
C LEU A 39 -12.61 -2.91 3.69
N ALA A 40 -13.74 -3.14 4.38
CA ALA A 40 -13.83 -4.22 5.34
C ALA A 40 -13.83 -5.59 4.66
N PRO A 41 -13.10 -6.60 5.17
CA PRO A 41 -13.13 -7.97 4.63
C PRO A 41 -14.51 -8.64 4.65
N SER A 42 -15.43 -8.14 5.47
CA SER A 42 -16.83 -8.56 5.49
C SER A 42 -17.62 -8.08 4.26
N VAL A 43 -17.14 -7.06 3.55
CA VAL A 43 -17.72 -6.58 2.28
C VAL A 43 -17.26 -7.45 1.12
N SER A 44 -15.97 -7.82 1.11
CA SER A 44 -15.41 -8.72 0.10
C SER A 44 -14.22 -9.49 0.65
N ALA A 45 -14.19 -10.80 0.37
CA ALA A 45 -13.02 -11.65 0.64
C ALA A 45 -11.79 -11.24 -0.18
N SER A 46 -11.93 -10.41 -1.22
CA SER A 46 -10.78 -9.86 -1.96
C SER A 46 -10.04 -8.77 -1.19
N PHE A 47 -10.67 -8.16 -0.17
CA PHE A 47 -10.06 -7.11 0.65
C PHE A 47 -9.18 -7.70 1.76
N SER A 48 -8.07 -7.02 2.05
CA SER A 48 -7.07 -7.49 2.99
C SER A 48 -7.48 -7.17 4.44
N PRO A 49 -7.63 -8.18 5.31
CA PRO A 49 -7.89 -7.95 6.74
C PRO A 49 -6.79 -7.16 7.44
N ASN A 50 -5.54 -7.33 6.99
CA ASN A 50 -4.40 -6.63 7.56
C ASN A 50 -4.36 -5.17 7.12
N LEU A 51 -4.59 -4.90 5.83
CA LEU A 51 -4.68 -3.53 5.34
C LEU A 51 -5.81 -2.77 6.03
N HIS A 52 -6.98 -3.38 6.15
CA HIS A 52 -8.12 -2.76 6.83
C HIS A 52 -7.83 -2.47 8.31
N ARG A 53 -7.15 -3.39 9.02
CA ARG A 53 -6.70 -3.15 10.41
C ARG A 53 -5.70 -2.01 10.50
N TRP A 54 -4.71 -1.97 9.61
CA TRP A 54 -3.72 -0.90 9.59
C TRP A 54 -4.35 0.47 9.28
N MET A 55 -5.21 0.54 8.25
CA MET A 55 -5.94 1.77 7.89
C MET A 55 -6.79 2.26 9.06
N ARG A 56 -7.46 1.36 9.80
CA ARG A 56 -8.27 1.75 10.96
C ARG A 56 -7.45 2.45 12.05
N GLU A 57 -6.22 2.02 12.29
CA GLU A 57 -5.40 2.53 13.39
C GLU A 57 -4.46 3.66 13.00
N LYS A 58 -4.02 3.70 11.74
CA LYS A 58 -2.90 4.56 11.30
C LYS A 58 -3.26 5.52 10.18
N ALA A 59 -4.43 5.39 9.56
CA ALA A 59 -4.86 6.30 8.51
C ALA A 59 -5.28 7.66 9.07
N HIS A 60 -5.22 8.66 8.21
CA HIS A 60 -5.78 9.98 8.43
C HIS A 60 -6.98 10.17 7.51
N PHE A 61 -7.93 10.96 7.99
CA PHE A 61 -9.20 11.12 7.32
C PHE A 61 -9.48 12.59 7.06
N TYR A 62 -10.09 12.86 5.92
CA TYR A 62 -10.70 14.15 5.66
C TYR A 62 -11.84 14.38 6.64
N LYS A 63 -12.14 15.65 6.94
CA LYS A 63 -13.30 16.02 7.77
C LYS A 63 -14.62 15.42 7.26
N GLY A 64 -14.73 15.19 5.94
CA GLY A 64 -15.86 14.53 5.28
C GLY A 64 -15.84 13.00 5.28
N GLY A 65 -14.83 12.35 5.89
CA GLY A 65 -14.75 10.89 6.05
C GLY A 65 -13.96 10.11 5.01
N GLY A 66 -13.41 10.77 3.97
CA GLY A 66 -12.47 10.17 3.03
C GLY A 66 -11.11 9.85 3.66
N VAL A 67 -10.28 9.06 2.98
CA VAL A 67 -8.93 8.72 3.44
C VAL A 67 -7.87 9.59 2.77
N LEU A 68 -6.85 10.01 3.52
CA LEU A 68 -5.69 10.73 2.99
C LEU A 68 -4.65 9.76 2.40
N GLN A 69 -4.53 8.56 2.95
CA GLN A 69 -3.54 7.60 2.49
C GLN A 69 -3.84 7.17 1.07
N THR A 70 -2.82 7.13 0.22
CA THR A 70 -2.81 6.45 -1.07
C THR A 70 -1.54 5.61 -1.21
N VAL A 71 -1.40 4.93 -2.33
CA VAL A 71 -0.24 4.11 -2.65
C VAL A 71 0.70 4.89 -3.55
N TYR A 72 1.98 4.79 -3.23
CA TYR A 72 3.07 5.36 -4.00
C TYR A 72 4.06 4.29 -4.40
N ARG A 73 4.71 4.48 -5.53
CA ARG A 73 5.79 3.66 -6.05
C ARG A 73 7.11 4.39 -5.92
N ILE A 74 8.15 3.68 -5.49
CA ILE A 74 9.50 4.22 -5.47
C ILE A 74 10.05 4.28 -6.90
N LYS A 75 10.44 5.48 -7.35
CA LYS A 75 11.02 5.70 -8.68
C LYS A 75 12.39 5.03 -8.78
N SER A 76 12.62 4.29 -9.87
CA SER A 76 13.79 3.41 -10.04
C SER A 76 15.15 4.11 -10.02
N ASN A 77 15.20 5.42 -10.34
CA ASN A 77 16.44 6.21 -10.44
C ASN A 77 16.68 7.13 -9.23
N THR A 78 16.28 6.72 -8.03
CA THR A 78 16.39 7.53 -6.80
C THR A 78 17.30 6.87 -5.77
N SER A 79 17.82 7.62 -4.81
CA SER A 79 18.56 7.05 -3.67
C SER A 79 17.69 6.09 -2.87
N LEU A 80 16.40 6.41 -2.71
CA LEU A 80 15.43 5.56 -2.02
C LEU A 80 15.30 4.17 -2.66
N ALA A 81 15.42 4.07 -3.98
CA ALA A 81 15.39 2.78 -4.69
C ALA A 81 16.57 1.87 -4.31
N LYS A 82 17.71 2.42 -3.88
CA LYS A 82 18.86 1.63 -3.40
C LYS A 82 18.58 1.00 -2.04
N ASP A 83 17.85 1.70 -1.18
CA ASP A 83 17.57 1.26 0.19
C ASP A 83 16.36 0.32 0.26
N PHE A 84 15.33 0.58 -0.55
CA PHE A 84 14.03 -0.12 -0.48
C PHE A 84 13.70 -0.97 -1.70
N GLY A 85 14.49 -0.86 -2.78
CA GLY A 85 14.19 -1.45 -4.08
C GLY A 85 13.33 -0.53 -4.95
N ALA A 86 13.64 -0.50 -6.25
CA ALA A 86 12.80 0.13 -7.26
C ALA A 86 11.42 -0.55 -7.32
N ASP A 87 10.39 0.23 -7.67
CA ASP A 87 9.01 -0.22 -7.81
C ASP A 87 8.35 -0.74 -6.50
N THR A 88 9.05 -0.69 -5.37
CA THR A 88 8.47 -1.00 -4.07
C THR A 88 7.29 -0.06 -3.79
N LEU A 89 6.18 -0.64 -3.35
CA LEU A 89 4.97 0.11 -3.01
C LEU A 89 5.02 0.59 -1.56
N MET A 90 4.71 1.87 -1.37
CA MET A 90 4.52 2.56 -0.10
C MET A 90 3.04 2.92 0.05
N ILE A 91 2.53 2.95 1.27
CA ILE A 91 1.21 3.51 1.60
C ILE A 91 1.40 4.66 2.59
N GLY A 92 0.78 5.80 2.31
CA GLY A 92 1.01 7.02 3.07
C GLY A 92 0.49 8.26 2.36
N TYR A 93 1.01 9.42 2.72
CA TYR A 93 0.71 10.70 2.11
C TYR A 93 1.91 11.66 2.31
N PRO A 94 2.17 12.58 1.37
CA PRO A 94 3.05 13.73 1.58
C PRO A 94 2.52 14.61 2.72
N ASP A 95 3.37 14.98 3.66
CA ASP A 95 2.98 15.62 4.94
C ASP A 95 3.66 16.99 5.09
N SER A 96 4.83 17.19 4.47
CA SER A 96 5.56 18.48 4.50
C SER A 96 6.11 18.83 3.12
N PRO A 97 5.43 19.70 2.35
CA PRO A 97 5.94 20.22 1.08
C PRO A 97 7.35 20.82 1.18
N ASP A 98 7.67 21.56 2.25
CA ASP A 98 8.96 22.25 2.40
C ASP A 98 10.12 21.27 2.63
N GLU A 99 9.86 20.19 3.37
CA GLU A 99 10.85 19.16 3.66
C GLU A 99 10.80 17.99 2.68
N ASN A 100 9.90 18.04 1.69
CA ASN A 100 9.53 16.90 0.86
C ASN A 100 9.25 15.65 1.72
N GLY A 101 8.56 15.85 2.84
CA GLY A 101 8.28 14.82 3.85
C GLY A 101 7.16 13.87 3.44
N PHE A 102 7.33 12.59 3.75
CA PHE A 102 6.34 11.55 3.52
C PHE A 102 6.03 10.78 4.80
N SER A 103 4.75 10.68 5.14
CA SER A 103 4.26 9.91 6.30
C SER A 103 3.64 8.59 5.81
N GLY A 104 4.27 7.45 6.13
CA GLY A 104 3.82 6.16 5.62
C GLY A 104 4.72 4.97 5.98
N ILE A 105 4.52 3.86 5.26
CA ILE A 105 5.32 2.63 5.32
C ILE A 105 5.31 1.88 3.99
N ARG A 106 6.15 0.85 3.85
CA ARG A 106 5.97 -0.15 2.79
C ARG A 106 4.57 -0.77 2.87
N LEU A 107 3.84 -0.78 1.76
CA LEU A 107 2.51 -1.37 1.67
C LEU A 107 2.53 -2.85 2.10
N MET A 108 3.60 -3.58 1.75
CA MET A 108 3.77 -4.98 2.18
C MET A 108 3.82 -5.12 3.71
N ALA A 109 4.41 -4.16 4.44
CA ALA A 109 4.42 -4.21 5.90
C ALA A 109 3.00 -4.08 6.47
N ALA A 110 2.15 -3.22 5.91
CA ALA A 110 0.73 -3.13 6.26
C ALA A 110 0.00 -4.45 5.98
N LEU A 111 0.25 -5.05 4.81
CA LEU A 111 -0.40 -6.29 4.38
C LEU A 111 -0.01 -7.50 5.21
N CYS A 112 1.22 -7.57 5.71
CA CYS A 112 1.69 -8.71 6.52
C CYS A 112 1.37 -8.52 8.01
N ASN A 113 1.59 -7.32 8.56
CA ASN A 113 1.57 -7.11 10.00
C ASN A 113 0.32 -6.40 10.52
N GLY A 114 -0.52 -5.85 9.63
CA GLY A 114 -1.72 -5.12 10.01
C GLY A 114 -1.43 -4.01 11.02
N SER A 115 -2.16 -3.97 12.13
CA SER A 115 -1.99 -2.99 13.22
C SER A 115 -0.58 -2.97 13.84
N LYS A 116 0.17 -4.07 13.75
CA LYS A 116 1.55 -4.15 14.26
C LYS A 116 2.56 -3.44 13.35
N ALA A 117 2.18 -3.10 12.11
CA ALA A 117 3.04 -2.29 11.26
C ALA A 117 3.07 -0.85 11.80
N GLY A 118 4.27 -0.27 11.88
CA GLY A 118 4.45 1.12 12.28
C GLY A 118 3.89 2.12 11.27
N ARG A 119 4.15 3.39 11.55
CA ARG A 119 4.04 4.51 10.60
C ARG A 119 5.25 5.40 10.84
N PHE A 120 5.97 5.76 9.80
CA PHE A 120 7.20 6.54 9.91
C PHE A 120 7.08 7.83 9.10
N TYR A 121 7.79 8.85 9.55
CA TYR A 121 7.98 10.08 8.80
C TYR A 121 9.37 10.04 8.15
N TYR A 122 9.40 10.25 6.84
CA TYR A 122 10.60 10.23 6.03
C TYR A 122 10.82 11.60 5.41
N ILE A 123 11.90 12.27 5.80
CA ILE A 123 12.29 13.58 5.26
C ILE A 123 12.90 13.40 3.86
N GLY A 124 12.57 14.28 2.92
CA GLY A 124 13.21 14.36 1.61
C GLY A 124 12.76 13.32 0.57
N ILE A 125 11.88 12.37 0.92
CA ILE A 125 11.58 11.25 0.03
C ILE A 125 10.35 11.47 -0.87
N ALA A 126 9.50 12.46 -0.59
CA ALA A 126 8.23 12.61 -1.31
C ALA A 126 8.44 12.81 -2.83
N THR A 127 9.50 13.50 -3.25
CA THR A 127 9.85 13.70 -4.67
C THR A 127 10.36 12.42 -5.35
N MET A 128 10.80 11.43 -4.57
CA MET A 128 11.29 10.13 -5.03
C MET A 128 10.15 9.11 -5.21
N LEU A 129 8.93 9.51 -4.87
CA LEU A 129 7.72 8.71 -4.97
C LEU A 129 6.87 9.16 -6.16
N GLU A 130 6.16 8.21 -6.75
CA GLU A 130 5.14 8.42 -7.78
C GLU A 130 3.82 7.85 -7.27
N GLU A 131 2.74 8.64 -7.27
CA GLU A 131 1.44 8.14 -6.86
C GLU A 131 0.95 7.06 -7.83
N VAL A 132 0.44 5.96 -7.31
CA VAL A 132 -0.30 4.96 -8.10
C VAL A 132 -1.72 5.49 -8.27
N GLU A 133 -1.91 6.30 -9.31
CA GLU A 133 -3.19 6.93 -9.62
C GLU A 133 -4.33 5.88 -9.74
N GLY A 134 -5.48 6.21 -9.15
CA GLY A 134 -6.66 5.33 -9.18
C GLY A 134 -6.51 4.04 -8.37
N PHE A 135 -5.49 3.93 -7.49
CA PHE A 135 -5.26 2.74 -6.69
C PHE A 135 -6.51 2.29 -5.93
N TRP A 136 -7.18 3.20 -5.23
CA TRP A 136 -8.34 2.87 -4.40
C TRP A 136 -9.54 2.43 -5.23
N ASP A 137 -9.83 3.09 -6.35
CA ASP A 137 -10.91 2.69 -7.27
C ASP A 137 -10.65 1.27 -7.80
N ASN A 138 -9.41 0.99 -8.20
CA ASN A 138 -9.02 -0.33 -8.65
C ASN A 138 -9.08 -1.36 -7.50
N TYR A 139 -8.64 -0.99 -6.30
CA TYR A 139 -8.69 -1.86 -5.12
C TYR A 139 -10.13 -2.20 -4.73
N LEU A 140 -11.07 -1.25 -4.78
CA LEU A 140 -12.49 -1.53 -4.55
C LEU A 140 -13.06 -2.51 -5.58
N LYS A 141 -12.54 -2.49 -6.81
CA LYS A 141 -12.99 -3.37 -7.90
C LYS A 141 -12.44 -4.79 -7.81
N VAL A 142 -11.13 -4.95 -7.57
CA VAL A 142 -10.44 -6.25 -7.68
C VAL A 142 -9.69 -6.67 -6.41
N GLY A 143 -9.85 -5.91 -5.32
CA GLY A 143 -9.22 -6.15 -4.03
C GLY A 143 -7.70 -6.20 -4.11
N ARG A 144 -7.11 -7.18 -3.40
CA ARG A 144 -5.66 -7.44 -3.37
C ARG A 144 -5.02 -7.64 -4.75
N CYS A 145 -5.77 -7.94 -5.82
CA CYS A 145 -5.23 -7.97 -7.18
C CYS A 145 -4.78 -6.59 -7.69
N ALA A 146 -5.27 -5.48 -7.12
CA ALA A 146 -4.75 -4.14 -7.43
C ALA A 146 -3.30 -3.94 -6.93
N ILE A 147 -2.86 -4.76 -5.98
CA ILE A 147 -1.49 -4.74 -5.41
C ILE A 147 -0.59 -5.72 -6.18
N ASP A 148 -1.14 -6.86 -6.57
CA ASP A 148 -0.45 -7.92 -7.31
C ASP A 148 -1.22 -8.30 -8.59
N PRO A 149 -1.16 -7.45 -9.63
CA PRO A 149 -1.87 -7.69 -10.89
C PRO A 149 -1.32 -8.89 -11.66
N ALA A 150 -0.04 -9.23 -11.43
CA ALA A 150 0.64 -10.36 -12.06
C ALA A 150 0.38 -11.69 -11.35
N HIS A 151 -0.45 -11.72 -10.30
CA HIS A 151 -0.86 -12.96 -9.66
C HIS A 151 0.30 -13.80 -9.10
N ARG A 152 1.32 -13.12 -8.57
CA ARG A 152 2.53 -13.71 -8.00
C ARG A 152 2.23 -14.51 -6.73
N GLU A 153 3.15 -15.41 -6.40
CA GLU A 153 2.93 -16.47 -5.42
C GLU A 153 2.67 -15.97 -3.98
N SER A 154 3.17 -14.79 -3.63
CA SER A 154 3.06 -14.21 -2.28
C SER A 154 1.63 -13.93 -1.82
N PHE A 155 0.64 -14.02 -2.72
CA PHE A 155 -0.79 -13.85 -2.42
C PHE A 155 -1.65 -15.05 -2.81
N MET A 156 -1.13 -16.29 -2.87
CA MET A 156 -1.90 -17.44 -3.40
C MET A 156 -3.03 -17.97 -2.53
N ALA A 157 -3.02 -17.75 -1.21
CA ALA A 157 -3.91 -18.33 -0.19
C ALA A 157 -5.25 -18.95 -0.66
N ASP A 158 -6.39 -18.35 -0.31
CA ASP A 158 -7.74 -18.72 -0.76
C ASP A 158 -8.10 -18.02 -2.08
N ARG A 159 -7.09 -17.66 -2.88
CA ARG A 159 -7.25 -16.77 -4.05
C ARG A 159 -7.80 -17.48 -5.27
N TYR A 160 -7.65 -18.80 -5.38
CA TYR A 160 -7.94 -19.55 -6.60
C TYR A 160 -8.95 -20.66 -6.38
N THR A 161 -9.84 -20.82 -7.36
CA THR A 161 -10.51 -22.09 -7.61
C THR A 161 -9.79 -22.80 -8.77
N MET A 162 -9.65 -24.11 -8.67
CA MET A 162 -8.89 -24.95 -9.61
C MET A 162 -9.86 -25.81 -10.43
N ASP A 163 -9.59 -25.95 -11.72
CA ASP A 163 -10.29 -26.87 -12.63
C ASP A 163 -9.26 -27.49 -13.59
N GLY A 164 -8.80 -28.70 -13.27
CA GLY A 164 -7.72 -29.37 -13.98
C GLY A 164 -6.44 -28.54 -14.03
N ASP A 165 -6.00 -28.24 -15.25
CA ASP A 165 -4.84 -27.39 -15.53
C ASP A 165 -5.18 -25.91 -15.62
N THR A 166 -6.40 -25.52 -15.24
CA THR A 166 -6.78 -24.11 -15.15
C THR A 166 -7.04 -23.69 -13.71
N ARG A 167 -6.85 -22.41 -13.44
CA ARG A 167 -7.27 -21.79 -12.19
C ARG A 167 -7.90 -20.44 -12.46
N MET A 168 -8.90 -20.07 -11.67
CA MET A 168 -9.55 -18.77 -11.73
C MET A 168 -9.35 -18.02 -10.42
N CYS A 169 -8.88 -16.77 -10.52
CA CYS A 169 -8.77 -15.90 -9.36
C CYS A 169 -10.16 -15.49 -8.86
N LEU A 170 -10.48 -15.82 -7.62
CA LEU A 170 -11.74 -15.49 -6.96
C LEU A 170 -11.92 -13.99 -6.68
N TRP A 171 -10.87 -13.20 -6.83
CA TRP A 171 -10.90 -11.76 -6.55
C TRP A 171 -11.12 -10.90 -7.80
N CYS A 172 -10.55 -11.27 -8.94
CA CYS A 172 -10.62 -10.48 -10.18
C CYS A 172 -11.14 -11.26 -11.40
N GLY A 173 -11.37 -12.57 -11.27
CA GLY A 173 -11.85 -13.43 -12.37
C GLY A 173 -10.78 -13.82 -13.40
N ALA A 174 -9.52 -13.41 -13.23
CA ALA A 174 -8.44 -13.79 -14.13
C ALA A 174 -8.29 -15.31 -14.19
N LYS A 175 -8.22 -15.86 -15.41
CA LYS A 175 -8.00 -17.28 -15.67
C LYS A 175 -6.54 -17.50 -16.02
N HIS A 176 -5.94 -18.53 -15.43
CA HIS A 176 -4.58 -18.95 -15.73
C HIS A 176 -4.60 -20.41 -16.16
N GLU A 177 -3.69 -20.76 -17.06
CA GLU A 177 -3.37 -22.13 -17.44
C GLU A 177 -2.06 -22.55 -16.78
N ARG A 178 -2.00 -23.80 -16.36
CA ARG A 178 -0.82 -24.43 -15.76
C ARG A 178 0.13 -24.81 -16.89
N VAL A 179 1.28 -24.15 -16.94
CA VAL A 179 2.38 -24.51 -17.83
C VAL A 179 3.46 -25.21 -17.03
N MET A 180 3.74 -26.48 -17.36
CA MET A 180 4.81 -27.26 -16.75
C MET A 180 6.02 -27.28 -17.69
N THR A 181 7.05 -26.48 -17.36
CA THR A 181 8.31 -26.49 -18.12
C THR A 181 9.32 -27.40 -17.41
N PRO A 182 9.72 -28.53 -18.00
CA PRO A 182 10.76 -29.38 -17.41
C PRO A 182 12.10 -28.65 -17.39
N ARG A 183 12.87 -28.83 -16.31
CA ARG A 183 14.27 -28.37 -16.22
C ARG A 183 15.17 -29.53 -15.87
N THR A 184 16.30 -29.65 -16.58
CA THR A 184 17.38 -30.58 -16.22
C THR A 184 18.16 -29.98 -15.07
N VAL A 185 18.35 -30.73 -13.99
CA VAL A 185 19.17 -30.35 -12.83
C VAL A 185 20.38 -31.29 -12.82
N PHE A 186 21.59 -30.74 -12.71
CA PHE A 186 22.82 -31.49 -12.50
C PHE A 186 23.25 -31.32 -11.05
N ASP A 187 23.53 -32.43 -10.37
CA ASP A 187 24.16 -32.41 -9.06
C ASP A 187 25.68 -32.46 -9.24
N GLU A 188 26.40 -31.53 -8.60
CA GLU A 188 27.86 -31.55 -8.53
C GLU A 188 28.28 -32.13 -7.19
N SER A 189 29.18 -33.11 -7.21
CA SER A 189 29.78 -33.70 -6.01
C SER A 189 31.28 -33.85 -6.18
N TRP A 190 32.04 -33.52 -5.14
CA TRP A 190 33.47 -33.77 -5.07
C TRP A 190 33.74 -35.18 -4.55
N ASN A 191 34.53 -35.96 -5.29
CA ASN A 191 35.12 -37.19 -4.76
C ASN A 191 36.55 -36.89 -4.31
N SER A 192 36.93 -37.40 -3.14
CA SER A 192 38.34 -37.45 -2.73
C SER A 192 39.10 -38.42 -3.65
N LEU A 193 40.29 -38.02 -4.08
CA LEU A 193 41.24 -38.88 -4.80
C LEU A 193 41.91 -39.88 -3.86
#